data_AF-A0A1G8JIN0-F1
#
_entry.id   AF-A0A1G8JIN0-F1
#
_cell.length_a   1.000
_cell.length_b   1.000
_cell.length_c   1.000
_cell.angle_alpha   90.00
_cell.angle_beta   90.00
_cell.angle_gamma   90.00
#
_symmetry.space_group_name_H-M   'P 1'
#
loop_
_entity.id
_entity.type
_entity.pdbx_description
1 polymer ?
#
loop_
_entity_poly.entity_id
_entity_poly.type
_entity_poly.pdbx_seq_one_letter_code
_entity_poly.pdbx_strand_id
1 'polypeptide(L)' 'MGNDSALQIERAAYEEFVRLWSQGSFERQRLGQAFYNHFNLHKLTDQVGLHDLYEADGDKAARLISRLFHFH' A
#
# COMPACT_ATOMS: atom_id res chain seq x y z
N MET A 1 18.54 11.14 10.96
CA MET A 1 18.14 11.76 9.67
C MET A 1 18.30 10.69 8.61
N GLY A 2 17.24 9.94 8.32
CA GLY A 2 17.20 9.06 7.16
C GLY A 2 16.24 9.70 6.19
N ASN A 3 16.70 10.01 4.98
CA ASN A 3 15.79 10.33 3.88
C ASN A 3 15.03 9.04 3.58
N ASP A 4 13.85 8.87 4.20
CA ASP A 4 12.85 7.90 3.79
C ASP A 4 12.46 8.29 2.37
N SER A 5 13.13 7.71 1.37
CA SER A 5 12.77 7.84 -0.04
C SER A 5 11.42 7.17 -0.23
N ALA A 6 10.35 7.90 0.06
CA ALA A 6 8.99 7.42 -0.07
C ALA A 6 8.78 6.84 -1.47
N LEU A 7 8.23 5.63 -1.52
CA LEU A 7 7.95 4.93 -2.76
C LEU A 7 6.91 5.73 -3.55
N GLN A 8 7.14 5.88 -4.85
CA GLN A 8 6.30 6.70 -5.70
C GLN A 8 5.17 5.86 -6.29
N ILE A 9 3.93 6.31 -6.14
CA ILE A 9 2.75 5.77 -6.82
C ILE A 9 2.04 6.93 -7.50
N GLU A 10 1.61 6.73 -8.74
CA GLU A 10 0.76 7.71 -9.43
C GLU A 10 -0.55 7.91 -8.66
N ARG A 11 -0.95 9.16 -8.42
CA ARG A 11 -2.18 9.49 -7.70
C ARG A 11 -3.41 8.81 -8.30
N ALA A 12 -3.51 8.78 -9.62
CA ALA A 12 -4.62 8.13 -10.32
C ALA A 12 -4.69 6.61 -10.03
N ALA A 13 -3.54 5.94 -9.93
CA ALA A 13 -3.49 4.51 -9.60
C ALA A 13 -3.92 4.27 -8.13
N TYR A 14 -3.54 5.16 -7.21
CA TYR A 14 -4.02 5.10 -5.83
C TYR A 14 -5.54 5.34 -5.72
N GLU A 15 -6.07 6.32 -6.45
CA GLU A 15 -7.50 6.60 -6.49
C GLU A 15 -8.30 5.42 -7.04
N GLU A 16 -7.80 4.75 -8.08
CA GLU A 16 -8.43 3.53 -8.61
C GLU A 16 -8.37 2.38 -7.60
N PHE A 17 -7.25 2.19 -6.89
CA PHE A 17 -7.17 1.22 -5.80
C PHE A 17 -8.23 1.49 -4.72
N VAL A 18 -8.39 2.75 -4.28
CA VAL A 18 -9.39 3.14 -3.28
C VAL A 18 -10.81 2.85 -3.78
N ARG A 19 -11.09 3.14 -5.05
CA ARG A 19 -12.38 2.81 -5.68
C ARG A 19 -12.65 1.31 -5.63
N LEU A 20 -11.71 0.48 -6.10
CA LEU A 20 -11.83 -0.98 -6.06
C LEU A 20 -12.00 -1.52 -4.63
N TRP A 21 -11.27 -0.94 -3.67
CA TRP A 21 -11.42 -1.30 -2.25
C TRP A 21 -12.83 -1.02 -1.72
N SER A 22 -13.36 0.18 -1.98
CA SER A 22 -14.72 0.54 -1.56
C SER A 22 -15.83 -0.32 -2.19
N GLN A 23 -15.56 -0.92 -3.34
CA GLN A 23 -16.46 -1.84 -4.03
C GLN A 23 -16.34 -3.29 -3.53
N GLY A 24 -15.42 -3.57 -2.63
CA GLY A 24 -15.17 -4.91 -2.11
C GLY A 24 -14.40 -5.82 -3.07
N SER A 25 -13.70 -5.28 -4.08
CA SER A 25 -13.00 -6.08 -5.09
C SER A 25 -11.85 -6.95 -4.55
N PHE A 26 -11.45 -6.74 -3.30
CA PHE A 26 -10.38 -7.47 -2.61
C PHE A 26 -10.93 -8.38 -1.51
N GLU A 27 -11.98 -9.14 -1.80
CA GLU A 27 -12.63 -10.02 -0.83
C GLU A 27 -11.63 -10.88 -0.04
N ARG A 28 -11.81 -10.91 1.28
CA ARG A 28 -10.98 -11.67 2.26
C ARG A 28 -9.53 -11.19 2.40
N GLN A 29 -9.15 -10.07 1.79
CA GLN A 29 -7.83 -9.47 2.02
C GLN A 29 -7.92 -8.35 3.04
N ARG A 30 -6.91 -8.27 3.91
CA ARG A 30 -6.67 -7.08 4.73
C ARG A 30 -6.29 -5.92 3.81
N LEU A 31 -6.56 -4.69 4.22
CA LEU A 31 -6.27 -3.49 3.41
C LEU A 31 -4.80 -3.47 2.94
N GLY A 32 -3.86 -3.74 3.85
CA GLY A 32 -2.44 -3.73 3.54
C GLY A 32 -2.02 -4.85 2.60
N GLN A 33 -2.59 -6.04 2.76
CA GLN A 33 -2.41 -7.17 1.84
C GLN A 33 -2.93 -6.85 0.43
N ALA A 34 -4.13 -6.28 0.33
CA ALA A 34 -4.74 -5.88 -0.94
C ALA A 34 -3.86 -4.85 -1.67
N PHE A 35 -3.42 -3.81 -0.97
CA PHE A 35 -2.52 -2.80 -1.51
C PHE A 35 -1.20 -3.40 -2.00
N TYR A 36 -0.58 -4.23 -1.14
CA TYR A 36 0.69 -4.89 -1.45
C TYR A 36 0.61 -5.76 -2.71
N ASN A 37 -0.47 -6.52 -2.86
CA ASN A 37 -0.70 -7.37 -4.02
C ASN A 37 -1.03 -6.54 -5.26
N HIS A 38 -1.91 -5.55 -5.15
CA HIS A 38 -2.36 -4.72 -6.27
C HIS A 38 -1.20 -3.99 -6.96
N PHE A 39 -0.29 -3.42 -6.16
CA PHE A 39 0.88 -2.70 -6.67
C PHE A 39 2.11 -3.62 -6.90
N ASN A 40 1.95 -4.94 -6.81
CA ASN A 40 3.03 -5.91 -6.99
C ASN A 40 4.28 -5.63 -6.13
N LEU A 41 4.08 -5.20 -4.89
CA LEU A 41 5.16 -4.73 -4.01
C LEU A 41 6.18 -5.82 -3.67
N HIS A 42 5.82 -7.10 -3.81
CA HIS A 42 6.74 -8.24 -3.72
C HIS A 42 7.90 -8.21 -4.73
N LYS A 43 7.81 -7.37 -5.78
CA LYS A 43 8.87 -7.21 -6.79
C LYS A 43 9.94 -6.19 -6.39
N LEU A 44 9.71 -5.41 -5.33
CA LEU A 44 10.66 -4.42 -4.84
C LEU A 44 11.76 -5.09 -4.02
N THR A 45 12.97 -4.51 -4.01
CA THR A 45 14.12 -5.11 -3.30
C THR A 45 14.06 -4.89 -1.80
N ASP A 46 13.56 -3.74 -1.34
CA ASP A 46 13.41 -3.46 0.09
C ASP A 46 12.04 -3.93 0.59
N GLN A 47 12.04 -5.04 1.32
CA GLN A 47 10.83 -5.70 1.81
C GLN A 47 10.52 -5.44 3.29
N VAL A 48 11.42 -4.79 4.05
CA VAL A 48 11.26 -4.70 5.52
C VAL A 48 9.99 -3.93 5.88
N GLY A 49 9.83 -2.70 5.35
CA GLY A 49 8.62 -1.91 5.58
C GLY A 49 7.39 -2.43 4.83
N LEU A 50 7.59 -3.20 3.76
CA LEU A 50 6.50 -3.75 2.94
C LEU A 50 5.88 -5.00 3.57
N HIS A 51 6.65 -5.76 4.34
CA HIS A 51 6.15 -6.89 5.11
C HIS A 51 5.16 -6.42 6.20
N ASP A 52 5.53 -5.37 6.97
CA ASP A 52 4.65 -4.77 7.97
C ASP A 52 3.34 -4.25 7.35
N LEU A 53 3.41 -3.70 6.13
CA LEU A 53 2.24 -3.29 5.38
C LEU A 53 1.38 -4.49 4.97
N TYR A 54 1.97 -5.56 4.42
CA TYR A 54 1.24 -6.76 4.01
C TYR A 54 0.42 -7.40 5.15
N GLU A 55 0.96 -7.36 6.38
CA GLU A 55 0.27 -7.91 7.55
C GLU A 55 -0.80 -6.98 8.13
N ALA A 56 -0.72 -5.68 7.87
CA ALA A 56 -1.62 -4.69 8.45
C ALA A 56 -3.02 -4.70 7.83
N ASP A 57 -3.99 -4.27 8.63
CA ASP A 57 -5.39 -4.04 8.21
C ASP A 57 -5.91 -2.68 8.66
N GLY A 58 -7.03 -2.25 8.07
CA GLY A 58 -7.77 -1.06 8.43
C GLY A 58 -6.88 0.17 8.62
N ASP A 59 -7.08 0.89 9.72
CA ASP A 59 -6.35 2.12 10.02
C ASP A 59 -4.83 1.94 10.14
N LYS A 60 -4.36 0.76 10.57
CA LYS A 60 -2.92 0.48 10.63
C LYS A 60 -2.32 0.45 9.24
N ALA A 61 -2.98 -0.23 8.29
CA ALA A 61 -2.56 -0.28 6.90
C ALA A 61 -2.63 1.12 6.26
N ALA A 62 -3.71 1.87 6.48
CA ALA A 62 -3.85 3.23 5.95
C ALA A 62 -2.70 4.15 6.41
N ARG A 63 -2.33 4.11 7.69
CA ARG A 63 -1.18 4.88 8.21
C ARG A 63 0.15 4.46 7.60
N LEU A 64 0.37 3.16 7.40
CA LEU A 64 1.59 2.66 6.76
C LEU A 64 1.67 3.09 5.29
N ILE A 65 0.55 3.03 4.56
CA ILE A 65 0.47 3.50 3.17
C ILE A 65 0.85 4.98 3.07
N SER A 66 0.25 5.85 3.89
CA SER A 66 0.55 7.29 3.87
C SER A 66 1.98 7.63 4.29
N ARG A 67 2.65 6.76 5.06
CA ARG A 67 4.05 6.95 5.49
C ARG A 67 5.04 6.47 4.43
N LEU A 68 4.77 5.30 3.84
CA LEU A 68 5.71 4.62 2.93
C LEU A 68 5.64 5.16 1.51
N PHE A 69 4.50 5.72 1.10
CA PHE A 69 4.25 6.11 -0.28
C PHE A 69 3.99 7.61 -0.43
N HIS A 70 4.55 8.17 -1.50
CA HIS A 70 4.21 9.50 -2.00
C HIS A 70 3.36 9.36 -3.26
N PHE A 71 2.27 10.14 -3.31
CA PHE A 71 1.33 10.17 -4.43
C PHE A 71 1.55 11.44 -5.25
N HIS A 72 2.09 11.28 -6.46
CA HIS A 72 2.37 12.38 -7.39
C HIS A 72 1.34 12.47 -8.51
#